data_AF-A0A8J7VVM1-F1
#
_entry.id   AF-A0A8J7VVM1-F1
#
_cell.length_a   1.000
_cell.length_b   1.000
_cell.length_c   1.000
_cell.angle_alpha   90.00
_cell.angle_beta   90.00
_cell.angle_gamma   90.00
#
_symmetry.space_group_name_H-M   'P 1'
#
loop_
_entity.id
_entity.type
_entity.pdbx_description
1 polymer ?
#
loop_
_entity_poly.entity_id
_entity_poly.type
_entity_poly.pdbx_seq_one_letter_code
_entity_poly.pdbx_strand_id
1 'polypeptide(L)'
;MREFWPPMLAYCLIVLFAFPWAGEPALPLAARLALALLPVVPMILVLRACARMILRSDELEQRLALQALAAATVLVGSVSFAIGFVDSARILEVPGSSLLLVLPATIGTWGLSRWWLGRRLRT
;
A
#
# COMPACT_ATOMS: atom_id res chain seq x y z
N MET A 1 -13.14 -10.53 2.53
CA MET A 1 -13.80 -9.22 2.76
C MET A 1 -13.94 -8.86 4.25
N ARG A 2 -14.53 -9.73 5.10
CA ARG A 2 -14.70 -9.44 6.55
C ARG A 2 -13.40 -9.12 7.31
N GLU A 3 -12.27 -9.70 6.88
CA GLU A 3 -10.96 -9.45 7.50
C GLU A 3 -10.27 -8.18 6.99
N PHE A 4 -10.73 -7.60 5.88
CA PHE A 4 -10.11 -6.42 5.23
C PHE A 4 -10.69 -5.10 5.74
N TRP A 5 -12.02 -5.04 5.88
CA TRP A 5 -12.71 -3.79 6.20
C TRP A 5 -12.40 -3.23 7.60
N PRO A 6 -12.38 -4.04 8.69
CA PRO A 6 -12.06 -3.51 10.00
C PRO A 6 -10.69 -2.81 10.10
N PRO A 7 -9.57 -3.40 9.63
CA PRO A 7 -8.29 -2.70 9.66
C PRO A 7 -8.24 -1.53 8.67
N MET A 8 -8.93 -1.60 7.52
CA MET A 8 -9.01 -0.45 6.60
C MET A 8 -9.73 0.73 7.25
N LEU A 9 -10.87 0.50 7.93
CA LEU A 9 -11.57 1.53 8.67
C LEU A 9 -10.69 2.10 9.80
N ALA A 10 -10.00 1.26 10.55
CA ALA A 10 -9.05 1.70 11.57
C ALA A 10 -7.95 2.59 10.97
N TYR A 11 -7.36 2.18 9.83
CA TYR A 11 -6.40 2.99 9.08
C TYR A 11 -6.99 4.36 8.71
N CYS A 12 -8.17 4.41 8.09
CA CYS A 12 -8.83 5.67 7.71
C CYS A 12 -9.09 6.57 8.93
N LEU A 13 -9.61 6.02 10.02
CA LEU A 13 -9.87 6.77 11.26
C LEU A 13 -8.57 7.33 11.86
N ILE A 14 -7.50 6.52 11.89
CA ILE A 14 -6.20 6.95 12.40
C ILE A 14 -5.63 8.08 11.52
N VAL A 15 -5.69 7.95 10.20
CA VAL A 15 -5.20 9.00 9.29
C VAL A 15 -6.01 10.29 9.39
N LEU A 16 -7.33 10.19 9.58
CA LEU A 16 -8.20 11.38 9.66
C LEU A 16 -8.13 12.07 11.03
N PHE A 17 -8.06 11.32 12.12
CA PHE A 17 -8.22 11.85 13.47
C PHE A 17 -6.94 11.88 14.31
N ALA A 18 -6.00 10.97 14.09
CA ALA A 18 -4.79 10.86 14.91
C ALA A 18 -3.54 11.42 14.20
N PHE A 19 -3.35 11.13 12.91
CA PHE A 19 -2.19 11.56 12.15
C PHE A 19 -1.99 13.09 12.09
N PRO A 20 -3.03 13.95 12.02
CA PRO A 20 -2.85 15.41 12.05
C PRO A 20 -2.08 15.90 13.28
N TRP A 21 -2.22 15.20 14.41
CA TRP A 21 -1.55 15.54 15.68
C TRP A 21 -0.06 15.16 15.70
N ALA A 22 0.42 14.35 14.75
CA ALA A 22 1.84 13.95 14.70
C ALA A 22 2.78 15.15 14.45
N GLY A 23 2.26 16.22 13.82
CA GLY A 23 2.97 17.46 13.56
C GLY A 23 3.11 18.38 14.78
N GLU A 24 2.36 18.14 15.86
CA GLU A 24 2.22 19.09 16.96
C GLU A 24 3.54 19.29 17.75
N PRO A 25 4.10 20.53 17.77
CA PRO A 25 5.37 20.79 18.44
C PRO A 25 5.33 20.63 19.97
N ALA A 26 4.14 20.76 20.56
CA ALA A 26 3.95 20.64 22.01
C ALA A 26 4.05 19.19 22.52
N LEU A 27 3.93 18.19 21.64
CA LEU A 27 4.04 16.79 22.00
C LEU A 27 5.52 16.36 22.12
N PRO A 28 5.87 15.51 23.09
CA PRO A 28 7.17 14.87 23.15
C PRO A 28 7.48 14.12 21.84
N LEU A 29 8.77 14.07 21.45
CA LEU A 29 9.21 13.40 20.22
C LEU A 29 8.68 11.96 20.11
N ALA A 30 8.72 11.19 21.20
CA ALA A 30 8.22 9.82 21.22
C ALA A 30 6.72 9.73 20.86
N ALA A 31 5.90 10.66 21.32
CA ALA A 31 4.47 10.70 21.01
C ALA A 31 4.22 11.04 19.54
N ARG A 32 4.98 11.99 18.99
CA ARG A 32 4.91 12.36 17.56
C ARG A 32 5.28 11.20 16.65
N LEU A 33 6.37 10.49 16.98
CA LEU A 33 6.79 9.28 16.25
C LEU A 33 5.75 8.16 16.35
N ALA A 34 5.19 7.93 17.53
CA ALA A 34 4.13 6.95 17.71
C ALA A 34 2.90 7.27 16.85
N LEU A 35 2.44 8.54 16.83
CA LEU A 35 1.32 8.98 16.00
C LEU A 35 1.62 8.88 14.50
N ALA A 36 2.84 9.22 14.07
CA ALA A 36 3.26 9.13 12.68
C ALA A 36 3.32 7.68 12.16
N LEU A 37 3.70 6.73 13.01
CA LEU A 37 3.81 5.30 12.66
C LEU A 37 2.54 4.50 12.96
N LEU A 38 1.60 5.07 13.73
CA LEU A 38 0.34 4.42 14.09
C LEU A 38 -0.45 3.86 12.88
N PRO A 39 -0.56 4.55 11.72
CA PRO A 39 -1.26 4.01 10.55
C PRO A 39 -0.63 2.75 9.95
N VAL A 40 0.63 2.45 10.27
CA VAL A 40 1.34 1.26 9.74
C VAL A 40 0.74 -0.02 10.31
N VAL A 41 0.34 -0.03 11.58
CA VAL A 41 -0.24 -1.20 12.25
C VAL A 41 -1.49 -1.73 11.54
N PRO A 42 -2.56 -0.93 11.32
CA PRO A 42 -3.72 -1.41 10.58
C PRO A 42 -3.38 -1.73 9.12
N MET A 43 -2.43 -1.03 8.49
CA MET A 43 -2.01 -1.37 7.13
C MET A 43 -1.37 -2.76 7.04
N ILE A 44 -0.53 -3.15 8.01
CA ILE A 44 0.00 -4.52 8.10
C ILE A 44 -1.13 -5.55 8.21
N LEU A 45 -2.18 -5.25 8.98
CA LEU A 45 -3.36 -6.12 9.09
C LEU A 45 -4.14 -6.22 7.78
N VAL A 46 -4.26 -5.13 7.02
CA VAL A 46 -4.82 -5.13 5.65
C VAL A 46 -4.00 -6.05 4.75
N LEU A 47 -2.67 -5.89 4.73
CA LEU A 47 -1.78 -6.73 3.93
C LEU A 47 -1.86 -8.21 4.32
N ARG A 48 -1.95 -8.50 5.63
CA ARG A 48 -2.17 -9.85 6.14
C ARG A 48 -3.52 -10.42 5.67
N ALA A 49 -4.57 -9.61 5.64
CA ALA A 49 -5.86 -10.04 5.10
C ALA A 49 -5.79 -10.33 3.59
N CYS A 50 -5.08 -9.52 2.81
CA CYS A 50 -4.82 -9.78 1.40
C CYS A 50 -4.03 -11.06 1.19
N ALA A 51 -2.95 -11.27 1.93
CA ALA A 51 -2.15 -12.50 1.87
C ALA A 51 -3.00 -13.74 2.21
N ARG A 52 -3.79 -13.70 3.28
CA ARG A 52 -4.70 -14.80 3.63
C ARG A 52 -5.77 -15.04 2.58
N MET A 53 -6.26 -14.00 1.92
CA MET A 53 -7.20 -14.15 0.80
C MET A 53 -6.54 -14.90 -0.36
N ILE A 54 -5.31 -14.54 -0.74
CA ILE A 54 -4.56 -15.21 -1.81
C ILE A 54 -4.27 -16.67 -1.46
N LEU A 55 -3.85 -16.95 -0.22
CA LEU A 55 -3.52 -18.30 0.24
C LEU A 55 -4.75 -19.23 0.39
N ARG A 56 -5.96 -18.67 0.40
CA ARG A 56 -7.23 -19.42 0.46
C ARG A 56 -7.87 -19.60 -0.92
N SER A 57 -7.34 -18.96 -1.96
CA SER A 57 -7.77 -19.17 -3.34
C SER A 57 -7.34 -20.55 -3.84
N ASP A 58 -7.96 -21.02 -4.91
CA ASP A 58 -7.47 -22.18 -5.63
C ASP A 58 -6.08 -21.93 -6.25
N GLU A 59 -5.41 -22.99 -6.70
CA GLU A 59 -4.04 -22.91 -7.21
C GLU A 59 -3.90 -21.97 -8.42
N LEU A 60 -4.90 -21.95 -9.31
CA LEU A 60 -4.88 -21.13 -10.52
C LEU A 60 -5.05 -19.65 -10.17
N GLU A 61 -6.05 -19.32 -9.37
CA GLU A 61 -6.31 -17.97 -8.85
C GLU A 61 -5.14 -17.45 -8.03
N GLN A 62 -4.53 -18.29 -7.19
CA GLN A 62 -3.36 -17.95 -6.40
C GLN A 62 -2.17 -17.64 -7.31
N ARG A 63 -1.89 -18.50 -8.31
CA ARG A 63 -0.81 -18.28 -9.29
C ARG A 63 -1.00 -16.97 -10.05
N LEU A 64 -2.21 -16.71 -10.56
CA LEU A 64 -2.55 -15.45 -11.23
C LEU A 64 -2.42 -14.25 -10.27
N ALA A 65 -2.81 -14.40 -9.00
CA ALA A 65 -2.64 -13.36 -7.98
C ALA A 65 -1.17 -12.98 -7.82
N LEU A 66 -0.31 -13.98 -7.68
CA LEU A 66 1.11 -13.79 -7.41
C LEU A 66 1.84 -13.26 -8.65
N GLN A 67 1.50 -13.74 -9.85
CA GLN A 67 2.03 -13.19 -11.11
C GLN A 67 1.63 -11.72 -11.30
N ALA A 68 0.37 -11.38 -11.05
CA ALA A 68 -0.10 -9.99 -11.08
C ALA A 68 0.62 -9.13 -10.02
N LEU A 69 0.87 -9.68 -8.83
CA LEU A 69 1.56 -8.95 -7.75
C LEU A 69 3.03 -8.73 -8.11
N ALA A 70 3.69 -9.74 -8.68
CA ALA A 70 5.06 -9.62 -9.17
C ALA A 70 5.17 -8.54 -10.26
N ALA A 71 4.27 -8.55 -11.25
CA ALA A 71 4.22 -7.54 -12.30
C ALA A 71 3.97 -6.13 -11.72
N ALA A 72 3.02 -5.99 -10.79
CA ALA A 72 2.74 -4.72 -10.11
C ALA A 72 3.97 -4.22 -9.32
N THR A 73 4.65 -5.11 -8.61
CA THR A 73 5.85 -4.78 -7.81
C THR A 73 7.00 -4.33 -8.71
N VAL A 74 7.25 -5.04 -9.81
CA VAL A 74 8.28 -4.65 -10.79
C VAL A 74 7.93 -3.29 -11.39
N LEU A 75 6.70 -3.10 -11.86
CA LEU A 75 6.30 -1.84 -12.51
C LEU A 75 6.40 -0.65 -11.54
N VAL A 76 5.73 -0.73 -10.39
CA VAL A 76 5.69 0.37 -9.42
C VAL A 76 7.06 0.59 -8.79
N GLY A 77 7.82 -0.48 -8.53
CA GLY A 77 9.19 -0.41 -8.03
C GLY A 77 10.13 0.29 -9.02
N SER A 78 10.12 -0.09 -10.30
CA SER A 78 10.92 0.56 -11.34
C SER A 78 10.56 2.03 -11.52
N VAL A 79 9.26 2.37 -11.52
CA VAL A 79 8.82 3.77 -11.59
C VAL A 79 9.28 4.56 -10.37
N SER A 80 9.10 4.03 -9.16
CA SER A 80 9.54 4.68 -7.92
C SER A 80 11.06 4.86 -7.87
N PHE A 81 11.80 3.87 -8.37
CA PHE A 81 13.25 3.91 -8.47
C PHE A 81 13.72 4.98 -9.47
N ALA A 82 13.09 5.07 -10.64
CA ALA A 82 13.36 6.13 -11.61
C ALA A 82 13.07 7.53 -11.04
N ILE A 83 11.94 7.68 -10.34
CA ILE A 83 11.57 8.94 -9.66
C ILE A 83 12.65 9.31 -8.62
N GLY A 84 13.15 8.34 -7.84
CA GLY A 84 14.23 8.57 -6.88
C GLY A 84 15.54 9.03 -7.53
N PHE A 85 15.86 8.57 -8.73
CA PHE A 85 17.02 9.10 -9.48
C PHE A 85 16.81 10.55 -9.92
N VAL A 86 15.61 10.88 -10.42
CA VAL A 86 15.27 12.24 -10.82
C VAL A 86 15.36 13.22 -9.64
N ASP A 87 14.85 12.81 -8.48
CA ASP A 87 14.93 13.59 -7.23
C ASP A 87 16.38 13.73 -6.73
N SER A 88 17.15 12.63 -6.70
CA SER A 88 18.56 12.67 -6.24
C SER A 88 19.49 13.50 -7.15
N ALA A 89 19.19 13.55 -8.45
CA ALA A 89 19.88 14.43 -9.40
C ALA A 89 19.42 15.90 -9.31
N ARG A 90 18.44 16.22 -8.45
CA ARG A 90 17.82 17.54 -8.30
C ARG A 90 17.22 18.10 -9.60
N ILE A 91 16.77 17.21 -10.49
CA ILE A 91 16.12 17.60 -11.75
C ILE A 91 14.67 18.06 -11.46
N LEU A 92 13.98 17.35 -10.58
CA LEU A 92 12.63 17.67 -10.10
C LEU A 92 12.52 17.26 -8.64
N GLU A 93 12.16 18.19 -7.76
CA GLU A 93 11.96 17.90 -6.34
C GLU A 93 10.68 17.09 -6.14
N VAL A 94 10.82 15.91 -5.54
CA VAL A 94 9.70 15.01 -5.26
C VAL A 94 9.41 15.05 -3.76
N PRO A 95 8.19 15.40 -3.32
CA PRO A 95 7.84 15.40 -1.91
C PRO A 95 8.09 14.03 -1.27
N GLY A 96 8.70 13.98 -0.09
CA GLY A 96 8.93 12.72 0.64
C GLY A 96 7.63 11.96 0.97
N SER A 97 6.49 12.65 1.01
CA SER A 97 5.17 12.04 1.14
C SER A 97 4.76 11.19 -0.07
N SER A 98 5.42 11.31 -1.22
CA SER A 98 5.20 10.45 -2.40
C SER A 98 5.46 8.98 -2.10
N LEU A 99 6.34 8.66 -1.14
CA LEU A 99 6.59 7.29 -0.69
C LEU A 99 5.33 6.60 -0.16
N LEU A 100 4.36 7.37 0.36
CA LEU A 100 3.07 6.85 0.81
C LEU A 100 2.24 6.28 -0.35
N LEU A 101 2.49 6.72 -1.59
CA LEU A 101 1.75 6.27 -2.78
C LEU A 101 2.28 4.95 -3.37
N VAL A 102 3.49 4.52 -3.00
CA VAL A 102 4.10 3.29 -3.51
C VAL A 102 3.23 2.07 -3.17
N LEU A 103 2.77 1.98 -1.92
CA LEU A 103 1.94 0.86 -1.48
C LEU A 103 0.54 0.86 -2.14
N PRO A 104 -0.24 1.96 -2.12
CA PRO A 104 -1.50 2.06 -2.87
C PRO A 104 -1.34 1.79 -4.37
N ALA A 105 -0.30 2.31 -5.02
CA ALA A 105 -0.05 2.07 -6.43
C ALA A 105 0.22 0.60 -6.72
N THR A 106 1.00 -0.08 -5.86
CA THR A 106 1.27 -1.52 -5.99
C THR A 106 -0.03 -2.33 -5.84
N ILE A 107 -0.82 -2.07 -4.79
CA ILE A 107 -2.09 -2.78 -4.54
C ILE A 107 -3.11 -2.49 -5.67
N GLY A 108 -3.20 -1.24 -6.11
CA GLY A 108 -4.10 -0.82 -7.20
C GLY A 108 -3.75 -1.48 -8.53
N THR A 109 -2.46 -1.50 -8.89
CA THR A 109 -1.96 -2.15 -10.10
C THR A 109 -2.19 -3.67 -10.06
N TRP A 110 -1.95 -4.30 -8.90
CA TRP A 110 -2.23 -5.71 -8.68
C TRP A 110 -3.73 -6.04 -8.84
N GLY A 111 -4.60 -5.26 -8.19
CA GLY A 111 -6.06 -5.45 -8.26
C GLY A 111 -6.59 -5.29 -9.68
N LEU A 112 -6.11 -4.27 -10.40
CA LEU A 112 -6.50 -4.01 -11.80
C LEU A 112 -6.05 -5.17 -12.72
N SER A 113 -4.82 -5.65 -12.54
CA SER A 113 -4.26 -6.76 -13.32
C SER A 113 -5.04 -8.06 -13.09
N ARG A 114 -5.38 -8.39 -11.84
CA ARG A 114 -6.23 -9.55 -11.49
C ARG A 114 -7.61 -9.45 -12.13
N TRP A 115 -8.24 -8.29 -12.05
CA TRP A 115 -9.58 -8.08 -12.61
C TRP A 115 -9.61 -8.23 -14.13
N TRP A 116 -8.60 -7.68 -14.83
CA TRP A 116 -8.50 -7.78 -16.28
C TRP A 116 -8.26 -9.23 -16.76
N LEU A 117 -7.39 -9.98 -16.08
CA LEU A 117 -7.14 -11.39 -16.38
C LEU A 117 -8.36 -12.27 -16.08
N GLY A 118 -9.05 -12.01 -14.96
CA GLY A 118 -10.27 -12.74 -14.61
C GLY A 118 -11.41 -12.52 -15.60
N ARG A 119 -11.47 -11.36 -16.28
CA ARG A 119 -12.42 -11.13 -17.37
C ARG A 119 -12.08 -11.92 -18.64
N ARG A 120 -10.79 -12.01 -19.01
CA ARG A 120 -10.34 -12.71 -20.22
C ARG A 120 -10.47 -14.24 -20.14
N LEU A 121 -10.38 -14.80 -18.93
CA LEU A 121 -10.44 -16.26 -18.72
C LEU A 121 -11.86 -16.80 -18.49
N ARG A 122 -12.86 -15.91 -18.33
CA ARG A 122 -14.28 -16.28 -18.15
C ARG A 122 -15.10 -16.19 -19.45
N THR A 123 -14.47 -15.82 -20.57
CA THR A 123 -15.01 -15.87 -21.94
C THR A 123 -14.43 -17.06 -22.67
#